data_AF-A0A843F1U7-F1
#
_entry.id   AF-A0A843F1U7-F1
#
_cell.length_a   1.000
_cell.length_b   1.000
_cell.length_c   1.000
_cell.angle_alpha   90.00
_cell.angle_beta   90.00
_cell.angle_gamma   90.00
#
_symmetry.space_group_name_H-M   'P 1'
#
loop_
_entity.id
_entity.type
_entity.pdbx_description
1 polymer ?
#
loop_
_entity_poly.entity_id
_entity_poly.type
_entity_poly.pdbx_seq_one_letter_code
_entity_poly.pdbx_strand_id
1 'polypeptide(L)'
;MNIEEMLILFLITLIASIFFTWYVKRILLKAKIADNPIVSEHRHKSGTPTMGGIAFLFSISLVFSLYYQNTQILIFSFIMLVGGIVGMVDDLIGLKIKEVQKVVVNISKEVITLGRLDVEPQEEVRVATPKAKSEVDKLLQDGKVEVVGEVPIKTEPEELEKIICQIVIGLLLGLTGAITT
;
A
#
# COMPACT_ATOMS: atom_id res chain seq x y z
N MET A 1 26.42 -11.64 22.76
CA MET A 1 25.19 -11.16 23.39
C MET A 1 24.65 -12.29 24.25
N ASN A 2 24.48 -12.06 25.55
CA ASN A 2 23.99 -13.07 26.48
C ASN A 2 22.46 -13.16 26.43
N ILE A 3 21.87 -14.24 26.97
CA ILE A 3 20.41 -14.46 26.97
C ILE A 3 19.66 -13.27 27.59
N GLU A 4 20.20 -12.71 28.68
CA GLU A 4 19.63 -11.53 29.35
C GLU A 4 19.58 -10.32 28.42
N GLU A 5 20.67 -10.03 27.70
CA GLU A 5 20.73 -8.92 26.74
C GLU A 5 19.78 -9.13 25.56
N MET A 6 19.60 -10.39 25.11
CA MET A 6 18.62 -10.72 24.08
C MET A 6 17.19 -10.48 24.55
N LEU A 7 16.87 -10.85 25.80
CA LEU A 7 15.56 -10.61 26.40
C LEU A 7 15.28 -9.11 26.58
N ILE A 8 16.30 -8.34 27.00
CA ILE A 8 16.20 -6.89 27.11
C ILE A 8 15.96 -6.27 25.74
N LEU A 9 16.74 -6.65 24.72
CA LEU A 9 16.57 -6.18 23.34
C LEU A 9 15.15 -6.49 22.83
N PHE A 10 14.68 -7.72 23.02
CA PHE A 10 13.33 -8.14 22.63
C PHE A 10 12.24 -7.31 23.34
N LEU A 11 12.38 -7.07 24.65
CA LEU A 11 11.40 -6.31 25.40
C LEU A 11 11.37 -4.84 24.95
N ILE A 12 12.56 -4.25 24.71
CA ILE A 12 12.68 -2.89 24.17
C ILE A 12 12.01 -2.80 22.79
N THR A 13 12.29 -3.74 21.87
CA THR A 13 11.69 -3.72 20.53
C THR A 13 10.18 -3.93 20.57
N LEU A 14 9.70 -4.83 21.42
CA LEU A 14 8.27 -5.09 21.60
C LEU A 14 7.54 -3.84 22.11
N ILE A 15 8.03 -3.23 23.20
CA ILE A 15 7.42 -2.02 23.78
C ILE A 15 7.47 -0.86 22.79
N ALA A 16 8.61 -0.67 22.12
CA ALA A 16 8.78 0.36 21.11
C ALA A 16 7.77 0.17 19.95
N SER A 17 7.59 -1.06 19.46
CA SER A 17 6.65 -1.35 18.38
C SER A 17 5.20 -1.04 18.76
N ILE A 18 4.78 -1.37 19.98
CA ILE A 18 3.43 -1.08 20.48
C ILE A 18 3.23 0.45 20.57
N PHE A 19 4.19 1.16 21.17
CA PHE A 19 4.14 2.61 21.34
C PHE A 19 4.11 3.33 19.99
N PHE A 20 5.06 3.03 19.09
CA PHE A 20 5.15 3.67 17.79
C PHE A 20 3.96 3.30 16.91
N THR A 21 3.45 2.07 16.96
CA THR A 21 2.24 1.69 16.20
C THR A 21 1.04 2.52 16.65
N TRP A 22 0.84 2.67 17.96
CA TRP A 22 -0.22 3.50 18.50
C TRP A 22 -0.09 4.97 18.08
N TYR A 23 1.13 5.51 18.14
CA TYR A 23 1.40 6.91 17.79
C TYR A 23 1.24 7.17 16.28
N VAL A 24 1.86 6.35 15.44
CA VAL A 24 1.81 6.45 13.97
C VAL A 24 0.38 6.25 13.46
N LYS A 25 -0.37 5.29 14.02
CA LYS A 25 -1.79 5.11 13.71
C LYS A 25 -2.58 6.41 13.88
N ARG A 26 -2.36 7.14 14.98
CA ARG A 26 -3.04 8.42 15.22
C ARG A 26 -2.67 9.49 14.20
N ILE A 27 -1.41 9.55 13.79
CA ILE A 27 -0.95 10.50 12.78
C ILE A 27 -1.55 10.18 11.41
N LEU A 28 -1.49 8.92 10.98
CA LEU A 28 -2.01 8.49 9.67
C LEU A 28 -3.52 8.74 9.55
N LEU A 29 -4.28 8.44 10.60
CA LEU A 29 -5.72 8.74 10.65
C LEU A 29 -5.99 10.25 10.57
N LYS A 30 -5.23 11.08 11.28
CA LYS A 30 -5.36 12.56 11.19
C LYS A 30 -5.00 13.09 9.80
N ALA A 31 -4.02 12.49 9.14
CA ALA A 31 -3.60 12.84 7.80
C ALA A 31 -4.57 12.33 6.71
N LYS A 32 -5.64 11.61 7.07
CA LYS A 32 -6.56 10.92 6.15
C LYS A 32 -5.85 9.94 5.21
N ILE A 33 -4.71 9.39 5.67
CA ILE A 33 -3.96 8.34 5.00
C ILE A 33 -4.54 7.01 5.48
N ALA A 34 -5.74 6.72 4.99
CA ALA A 34 -6.49 5.52 5.32
C ALA A 34 -7.04 4.89 4.05
N ASP A 35 -7.21 3.58 4.06
CA ASP A 35 -7.64 2.88 2.88
C ASP A 35 -9.13 3.12 2.65
N ASN A 36 -9.47 3.45 1.41
CA ASN A 36 -10.84 3.51 0.92
C ASN A 36 -10.99 2.37 -0.08
N PRO A 37 -11.37 1.17 0.37
CA PRO A 37 -11.39 -0.02 -0.45
C PRO A 37 -12.35 0.14 -1.61
N ILE A 38 -11.82 -0.22 -2.78
CA ILE A 38 -12.41 -0.02 -4.10
C ILE A 38 -13.58 -1.01 -4.33
N VAL A 39 -13.55 -2.20 -3.73
CA VAL A 39 -14.52 -3.31 -3.89
C VAL A 39 -15.50 -3.39 -2.71
N SER A 40 -16.78 -3.61 -3.00
CA SER A 40 -17.87 -3.74 -2.00
C SER A 40 -17.55 -4.79 -0.92
N GLU A 41 -16.97 -5.92 -1.31
CA GLU A 41 -16.56 -7.01 -0.42
C GLU A 41 -15.49 -6.59 0.61
N HIS A 42 -14.65 -5.62 0.24
CA HIS A 42 -13.58 -5.09 1.07
C HIS A 42 -13.97 -3.83 1.85
N ARG A 43 -15.23 -3.36 1.77
CA ARG A 43 -15.73 -2.17 2.50
C ARG A 43 -15.41 -2.20 4.00
N HIS A 44 -15.29 -3.38 4.59
CA HIS A 44 -14.91 -3.57 6.00
C HIS A 44 -13.48 -3.08 6.34
N LYS A 45 -12.59 -2.93 5.35
CA LYS A 45 -11.24 -2.36 5.52
C LYS A 45 -11.21 -0.83 5.38
N SER A 46 -12.37 -0.20 5.16
CA SER A 46 -12.46 1.25 5.04
C SER A 46 -12.03 1.93 6.33
N GLY A 47 -11.12 2.89 6.22
CA GLY A 47 -10.61 3.64 7.37
C GLY A 47 -9.44 3.00 8.12
N THR A 48 -8.91 1.84 7.68
CA THR A 48 -7.66 1.34 8.25
C THR A 48 -6.48 2.18 7.74
N PRO A 49 -5.59 2.68 8.62
CA PRO A 49 -4.45 3.49 8.20
C PRO A 49 -3.56 2.69 7.23
N THR A 50 -3.22 3.30 6.10
CA THR A 50 -2.26 2.73 5.14
C THR A 50 -0.83 3.08 5.61
N MET A 51 0.18 2.29 5.26
CA MET A 51 1.60 2.49 5.67
C MET A 51 1.94 2.25 7.14
N GLY A 52 1.35 1.24 7.77
CA GLY A 52 1.69 0.85 9.15
C GLY A 52 3.18 0.51 9.36
N GLY A 53 3.90 0.12 8.29
CA GLY A 53 5.34 -0.18 8.32
C GLY A 53 6.23 0.96 8.83
N ILE A 54 5.75 2.21 8.75
CA ILE A 54 6.46 3.38 9.30
C ILE A 54 6.70 3.24 10.82
N ALA A 55 5.79 2.59 11.55
CA ALA A 55 5.98 2.34 12.99
C ALA A 55 7.18 1.41 13.27
N PHE A 56 7.43 0.43 12.40
CA PHE A 56 8.57 -0.46 12.51
C PHE A 56 9.88 0.27 12.19
N LEU A 57 9.89 1.21 11.23
CA LEU A 57 11.07 2.04 10.95
C LEU A 57 11.52 2.84 12.19
N PHE A 58 10.58 3.41 12.95
CA PHE A 58 10.90 4.08 14.21
C PHE A 58 11.43 3.12 15.27
N SER A 59 10.83 1.93 15.37
CA SER A 59 11.27 0.89 16.32
C SER A 59 12.70 0.41 16.01
N ILE A 60 13.01 0.16 14.74
CA ILE A 60 14.34 -0.24 14.29
C ILE A 60 15.34 0.91 14.46
N SER A 61 14.95 2.16 14.19
CA SER A 61 15.81 3.34 14.40
C SER A 61 16.19 3.51 15.88
N LEU A 62 15.27 3.22 16.80
CA LEU A 62 15.56 3.22 18.23
C LEU A 62 16.60 2.14 18.59
N VAL A 63 16.43 0.91 18.09
CA VAL A 63 17.39 -0.19 18.29
C VAL A 63 18.76 0.16 17.73
N PHE A 64 18.79 0.72 16.51
CA PHE A 64 20.01 1.19 15.86
C PHE A 64 20.74 2.21 16.73
N SER A 65 20.02 3.17 17.32
CA SER A 65 20.60 4.18 18.20
C SER A 65 21.10 3.61 19.54
N LEU A 66 20.38 2.66 20.14
CA LEU A 66 20.75 2.09 21.43
C LEU A 66 21.95 1.13 21.34
N TYR A 67 22.04 0.38 20.24
CA TYR A 67 23.07 -0.64 20.03
C TYR A 67 24.12 -0.20 19.00
N TYR A 68 24.39 1.11 18.92
CA TYR A 68 25.30 1.68 17.90
C TYR A 68 26.73 1.12 17.94
N GLN A 69 27.17 0.62 19.10
CA GLN A 69 28.48 0.00 19.29
C GLN A 69 28.52 -1.49 18.89
N ASN A 70 27.36 -2.13 18.71
CA ASN A 70 27.28 -3.53 18.33
C ASN A 70 27.15 -3.64 16.81
N THR A 71 28.28 -3.90 16.14
CA THR A 71 28.37 -3.97 14.67
C THR A 71 27.37 -4.93 14.04
N GLN A 72 27.11 -6.09 14.67
CA GLN A 72 26.16 -7.08 14.11
C GLN A 72 24.74 -6.52 14.12
N ILE A 73 24.28 -5.99 15.26
CA ILE A 73 22.95 -5.38 15.38
C ILE A 73 22.82 -4.16 14.46
N LEU A 74 23.90 -3.38 14.34
CA LEU A 74 23.94 -2.20 13.47
C LEU A 74 23.73 -2.58 12.00
N ILE A 75 24.45 -3.58 11.49
CA ILE A 75 24.32 -4.05 10.11
C ILE A 75 22.90 -4.56 9.83
N PHE A 76 22.36 -5.42 10.70
CA PHE A 76 20.99 -5.93 10.53
C PHE A 76 19.94 -4.82 10.58
N SER A 77 20.08 -3.90 11.54
CA SER A 77 19.18 -2.76 11.66
C SER A 77 19.27 -1.84 10.42
N PHE A 78 20.48 -1.65 9.87
CA PHE A 78 20.67 -0.90 8.64
C PHE A 78 19.97 -1.56 7.44
N ILE A 79 20.15 -2.87 7.23
CA ILE A 79 19.48 -3.61 6.16
C ILE A 79 17.95 -3.48 6.29
N MET A 80 17.42 -3.65 7.50
CA MET A 80 15.97 -3.51 7.75
C MET A 80 15.48 -2.08 7.51
N LEU A 81 16.25 -1.06 7.90
CA LEU A 81 15.90 0.35 7.64
C LEU A 81 15.87 0.64 6.14
N VAL A 82 16.88 0.22 5.39
CA VAL A 82 16.92 0.43 3.94
C VAL A 82 15.75 -0.26 3.25
N GLY A 83 15.50 -1.54 3.57
CA GLY A 83 14.36 -2.27 3.02
C GLY A 83 13.01 -1.66 3.39
N GLY A 84 12.86 -1.20 4.64
CA GLY A 84 11.65 -0.53 5.09
C GLY A 84 11.43 0.85 4.45
N ILE A 85 12.50 1.61 4.19
CA ILE A 85 12.42 2.89 3.45
C ILE A 85 11.96 2.64 2.01
N VAL A 86 12.49 1.62 1.34
CA VAL A 86 12.03 1.23 -0.01
C VAL A 86 10.55 0.88 -0.01
N GLY A 87 10.10 0.06 0.94
CA GLY A 87 8.67 -0.27 1.09
C GLY A 87 7.80 0.97 1.38
N MET A 88 8.28 1.88 2.23
CA MET A 88 7.59 3.14 2.49
C MET A 88 7.46 4.00 1.22
N VAL A 89 8.50 4.05 0.38
CA VAL A 89 8.46 4.80 -0.89
C VAL A 89 7.49 4.15 -1.88
N ASP A 90 7.45 2.81 -1.96
CA ASP A 90 6.48 2.08 -2.79
C ASP A 90 5.04 2.41 -2.38
N ASP A 91 4.74 2.32 -1.09
CA ASP A 91 3.41 2.69 -0.57
C ASP A 91 3.07 4.16 -0.88
N LEU A 92 4.05 5.08 -0.79
CA LEU A 92 3.85 6.52 -1.04
C LEU A 92 3.54 6.80 -2.51
N ILE A 93 4.19 6.10 -3.43
CA ILE A 93 3.86 6.14 -4.86
C ILE A 93 2.45 5.56 -5.07
N GLY A 94 2.13 4.49 -4.36
CA GLY A 94 0.82 3.85 -4.30
C GLY A 94 -0.35 4.77 -3.90
N LEU A 95 -0.08 5.88 -3.22
CA LEU A 95 -1.14 6.86 -2.89
C LEU A 95 -1.57 7.73 -4.08
N LYS A 96 -0.78 7.79 -5.16
CA LYS A 96 -1.09 8.64 -6.32
C LYS A 96 -2.22 8.02 -7.13
N ILE A 97 -3.26 8.82 -7.42
CA ILE A 97 -4.37 8.41 -8.28
C ILE A 97 -3.89 8.46 -9.74
N LYS A 98 -3.96 7.32 -10.44
CA LYS A 98 -3.64 7.19 -11.87
C LYS A 98 -4.82 7.59 -12.74
N GLU A 99 -6.00 7.09 -12.42
CA GLU A 99 -7.23 7.41 -13.15
C GLU A 99 -8.45 7.29 -12.23
N VAL A 100 -9.53 7.98 -12.58
CA VAL A 100 -10.83 7.84 -11.91
C VAL A 100 -11.76 7.07 -12.84
N GLN A 101 -12.30 5.95 -12.35
CA GLN A 101 -13.24 5.12 -13.09
C GLN A 101 -14.67 5.37 -12.60
N LYS A 102 -15.61 5.58 -13.51
CA LYS A 102 -17.03 5.69 -13.17
C LYS A 102 -17.60 4.31 -12.84
N VAL A 103 -18.53 4.27 -11.89
CA VAL A 103 -19.35 3.10 -11.57
C VAL A 103 -20.75 3.40 -12.05
N VAL A 104 -21.27 2.52 -12.91
CA VAL A 104 -22.59 2.65 -13.49
C VAL A 104 -23.48 1.50 -13.03
N VAL A 105 -24.75 1.78 -12.81
CA VAL A 105 -25.78 0.76 -12.54
C VAL A 105 -26.69 0.62 -13.75
N ASN A 106 -27.05 -0.61 -14.08
CA ASN A 106 -28.08 -0.88 -15.09
C ASN A 106 -29.48 -0.64 -14.49
N ILE A 107 -30.22 0.34 -15.02
CA ILE A 107 -31.61 0.62 -14.61
C ILE A 107 -32.60 -0.06 -15.55
N SER A 108 -32.14 -0.48 -16.73
CA SER A 108 -32.99 -1.14 -17.71
C SER A 108 -33.40 -2.55 -17.22
N LYS A 109 -34.55 -3.02 -17.70
CA LYS A 109 -35.05 -4.38 -17.41
C LYS A 109 -34.36 -5.46 -18.25
N GLU A 110 -33.46 -5.05 -19.14
CA GLU A 110 -32.75 -5.90 -20.09
C GLU A 110 -31.28 -6.00 -19.69
N VAL A 111 -30.65 -7.09 -20.10
CA VAL A 111 -29.20 -7.27 -19.94
C VAL A 111 -28.50 -6.36 -20.96
N ILE A 112 -27.61 -5.50 -20.48
CA ILE A 112 -26.84 -4.59 -21.34
C ILE A 112 -25.41 -5.09 -21.47
N THR A 113 -24.82 -4.93 -22.66
CA THR A 113 -23.41 -5.21 -22.87
C THR A 113 -22.60 -3.95 -22.62
N LEU A 114 -21.65 -4.02 -21.68
CA LEU A 114 -20.71 -2.95 -21.38
C LEU A 114 -19.27 -3.42 -21.66
N GLY A 115 -18.75 -3.09 -22.84
CA GLY A 115 -17.44 -3.51 -23.32
C GLY A 115 -17.32 -5.02 -23.58
N ARG A 116 -17.10 -5.81 -22.53
CA ARG A 116 -17.01 -7.30 -22.59
C ARG A 116 -17.86 -8.00 -21.52
N LEU A 117 -18.62 -7.23 -20.74
CA LEU A 117 -19.42 -7.72 -19.63
C LEU A 117 -20.89 -7.59 -19.97
N ASP A 118 -21.66 -8.63 -19.67
CA ASP A 118 -23.11 -8.60 -19.66
C ASP A 118 -23.55 -8.14 -18.26
N VAL A 119 -24.31 -7.06 -18.19
CA VAL A 119 -24.69 -6.41 -16.93
C VAL A 119 -26.16 -6.64 -16.68
N GLU A 120 -26.48 -7.33 -15.59
CA GLU A 120 -27.86 -7.63 -15.18
C GLU A 120 -28.57 -6.37 -14.64
N PRO A 121 -29.92 -6.34 -14.64
CA PRO A 121 -30.67 -5.24 -14.03
C PRO A 121 -30.29 -5.04 -12.56
N GLN A 122 -30.06 -3.78 -12.17
CA GLN A 122 -29.58 -3.35 -10.84
C GLN A 122 -28.15 -3.79 -10.47
N GLU A 123 -27.38 -4.31 -11.42
CA GLU A 123 -25.97 -4.64 -11.20
C GLU A 123 -25.07 -3.40 -11.37
N GLU A 124 -24.14 -3.20 -10.44
CA GLU A 124 -23.14 -2.14 -10.46
C GLU A 124 -21.86 -2.60 -11.18
N VAL A 125 -21.46 -1.90 -12.23
CA VAL A 125 -20.29 -2.25 -13.03
C VAL A 125 -19.35 -1.07 -13.21
N ARG A 126 -18.05 -1.37 -13.19
CA ARG A 126 -16.98 -0.38 -13.37
C ARG A 126 -16.64 -0.19 -14.83
N VAL A 127 -16.46 1.07 -15.20
CA VAL A 127 -16.06 1.47 -16.54
C VAL A 127 -14.53 1.50 -16.64
N ALA A 128 -13.92 0.32 -16.66
CA ALA A 128 -12.46 0.18 -16.71
C ALA A 128 -11.91 0.18 -18.15
N THR A 129 -12.54 -0.60 -19.04
CA THR A 129 -12.03 -0.86 -20.40
C THR A 129 -12.24 0.34 -21.33
N PRO A 130 -11.33 0.62 -22.29
CA PRO A 130 -11.52 1.69 -23.28
C PRO A 130 -12.84 1.59 -24.06
N LYS A 131 -13.26 0.37 -24.42
CA LYS A 131 -14.55 0.11 -25.06
C LYS A 131 -15.73 0.54 -24.18
N ALA A 132 -15.71 0.15 -22.91
CA ALA A 132 -16.73 0.54 -21.94
C ALA A 132 -16.77 2.07 -21.77
N LYS A 133 -15.61 2.74 -21.69
CA LYS A 133 -15.55 4.21 -21.61
C LYS A 133 -16.24 4.90 -22.80
N SER A 134 -16.11 4.36 -24.01
CA SER A 134 -16.78 4.91 -25.20
C SER A 134 -18.28 4.59 -25.31
N GLU A 135 -18.72 3.48 -24.72
CA GLU A 135 -20.11 3.00 -24.79
C GLU A 135 -20.99 3.62 -23.69
N VAL A 136 -20.40 3.90 -22.52
CA VAL A 136 -21.11 4.46 -21.36
C VAL A 136 -21.80 5.77 -21.66
N ASP A 137 -21.17 6.68 -22.42
CA ASP A 137 -21.76 7.97 -22.73
C ASP A 137 -23.04 7.83 -23.59
N LYS A 138 -23.10 6.81 -24.46
CA LYS A 138 -24.31 6.50 -25.25
C LYS A 138 -25.40 5.89 -24.38
N LEU A 139 -25.03 4.94 -23.51
CA LEU A 139 -25.98 4.27 -22.62
C LEU A 139 -26.56 5.23 -21.55
N LEU A 140 -25.81 6.27 -21.17
CA LEU A 140 -26.28 7.35 -20.31
C LEU A 140 -27.32 8.23 -21.02
N GLN A 141 -27.10 8.56 -22.29
CA GLN A 141 -28.06 9.32 -23.10
C GLN A 141 -29.35 8.55 -23.37
N ASP A 142 -29.23 7.23 -23.57
CA ASP A 142 -30.37 6.32 -23.75
C ASP A 142 -31.13 6.05 -22.45
N GLY A 143 -30.65 6.55 -21.30
CA GLY A 143 -31.27 6.34 -19.98
C GLY A 143 -31.22 4.89 -19.50
N LYS A 144 -30.32 4.06 -20.04
CA LYS A 144 -30.18 2.64 -19.69
C LYS A 144 -29.31 2.42 -18.46
N VAL A 145 -28.37 3.34 -18.21
CA VAL A 145 -27.47 3.30 -17.07
C VAL A 145 -27.46 4.63 -16.32
N GLU A 146 -27.16 4.59 -15.02
CA GLU A 146 -26.93 5.76 -14.18
C GLU A 146 -25.58 5.67 -13.49
N VAL A 147 -24.92 6.81 -13.28
CA VAL A 147 -23.65 6.87 -12.55
C VAL A 147 -23.93 6.86 -11.05
N VAL A 148 -23.56 5.79 -10.35
CA VAL A 148 -23.75 5.64 -8.90
C VAL A 148 -22.55 6.17 -8.12
N GLY A 149 -21.38 6.26 -8.77
CA GLY A 149 -20.20 6.84 -8.13
C GLY A 149 -18.95 6.82 -8.99
N GLU A 150 -17.86 7.27 -8.38
CA GLU A 150 -16.53 7.28 -8.98
C GLU A 150 -15.53 6.61 -8.06
N VAL A 151 -14.61 5.83 -8.63
CA VAL A 151 -13.61 5.09 -7.89
C VAL A 151 -12.22 5.46 -8.40
N PRO A 152 -11.33 6.00 -7.54
CA PRO A 152 -9.96 6.29 -7.92
C PRO A 152 -9.14 5.00 -8.00
N ILE A 153 -8.42 4.82 -9.11
CA ILE A 153 -7.42 3.77 -9.30
C ILE A 153 -6.07 4.32 -8.90
N LYS A 154 -5.41 3.63 -7.98
CA LYS A 154 -4.07 3.97 -7.49
C LYS A 154 -3.00 3.60 -8.51
N THR A 155 -1.88 4.28 -8.45
CA THR A 155 -0.70 4.01 -9.28
C THR A 155 0.10 2.90 -8.63
N GLU A 156 0.27 1.77 -9.31
CA GLU A 156 1.17 0.71 -8.87
C GLU A 156 2.38 0.65 -9.81
N PRO A 157 3.62 0.70 -9.28
CA PRO A 157 4.82 0.43 -10.07
C PRO A 157 4.80 -1.02 -10.58
N GLU A 158 5.48 -1.29 -11.69
CA GLU A 158 5.60 -2.66 -12.17
C GLU A 158 6.41 -3.50 -11.17
N GLU A 159 5.97 -4.73 -10.90
CA GLU A 159 6.63 -5.65 -9.98
C GLU A 159 8.11 -5.86 -10.31
N LEU A 160 8.48 -5.83 -11.60
CA LEU A 160 9.86 -5.94 -12.05
C LEU A 160 10.73 -4.77 -11.57
N GLU A 161 10.22 -3.54 -11.60
CA GLU A 161 10.95 -2.35 -11.16
C GLU A 161 11.25 -2.43 -9.65
N LYS A 162 10.28 -2.92 -8.87
CA LYS A 162 10.43 -3.13 -7.43
C LYS A 162 11.52 -4.16 -7.13
N ILE A 163 11.48 -5.30 -7.83
CA ILE A 163 12.46 -6.39 -7.68
C ILE A 163 13.86 -5.90 -8.06
N ILE A 164 14.01 -5.18 -9.18
CA ILE A 164 15.30 -4.65 -9.62
C ILE A 164 15.85 -3.67 -8.57
N CYS A 165 15.03 -2.76 -8.06
CA CYS A 165 15.46 -1.84 -7.01
C CYS A 165 15.98 -2.56 -5.76
N GLN A 166 15.27 -3.59 -5.30
CA GLN A 166 15.70 -4.39 -4.14
C GLN A 166 17.00 -5.17 -4.40
N ILE A 167 17.15 -5.75 -5.60
CA ILE A 167 18.38 -6.48 -5.98
C ILE A 167 19.58 -5.52 -6.04
N VAL A 168 19.42 -4.36 -6.68
CA VAL A 168 20.49 -3.35 -6.80
C VAL A 168 20.93 -2.88 -5.42
N ILE A 169 19.97 -2.58 -4.53
CA ILE A 169 20.27 -2.20 -3.15
C ILE A 169 20.98 -3.33 -2.40
N GLY A 170 20.51 -4.58 -2.54
CA GLY A 170 21.15 -5.75 -1.94
C GLY A 170 22.60 -5.95 -2.41
N LEU A 171 22.85 -5.77 -3.71
CA LEU A 171 24.20 -5.83 -4.28
C LEU A 171 25.09 -4.71 -3.75
N LEU A 172 24.60 -3.46 -3.69
CA LEU A 172 25.35 -2.34 -3.13
C LEU A 172 25.72 -2.59 -1.67
N LEU A 173 24.78 -3.07 -0.85
CA LEU A 173 25.03 -3.42 0.55
C LEU A 173 26.07 -4.55 0.66
N GLY A 174 25.94 -5.61 -0.13
CA GLY A 174 26.91 -6.72 -0.15
C GLY A 174 28.32 -6.28 -0.58
N LEU A 175 28.42 -5.42 -1.59
CA LEU A 175 29.69 -4.87 -2.08
C LEU A 175 30.36 -3.97 -1.03
N THR A 176 29.60 -3.12 -0.34
CA THR A 176 30.18 -2.33 0.77
C THR A 176 30.71 -3.23 1.87
N GLY A 177 30.03 -4.33 2.19
CA GLY A 177 30.52 -5.33 3.14
C GLY A 177 31.86 -5.93 2.71
N ALA A 178 32.00 -6.32 1.43
CA ALA A 178 33.21 -6.93 0.90
C ALA A 178 34.42 -5.98 0.77
N ILE A 179 34.19 -4.68 0.57
CA ILE A 179 35.27 -3.68 0.44
C ILE A 179 35.80 -3.24 1.81
N THR A 180 34.97 -3.33 2.86
CA THR A 180 35.32 -2.85 4.22
C THR A 180 35.97 -3.95 5.08
N THR A 181 36.02 -5.19 4.59
CA THR A 181 36.74 -6.34 5.18
C THR A 181 38.11 -6.52 4.54
#